data_AF-A0A957LAD3-F1
#
_entry.id   AF-A0A957LAD3-F1
#
_cell.length_a   1.000
_cell.length_b   1.000
_cell.length_c   1.000
_cell.angle_alpha   90.00
_cell.angle_beta   90.00
_cell.angle_gamma   90.00
#
_symmetry.space_group_name_H-M   'P 1'
#
loop_
_entity.id
_entity.type
_entity.pdbx_description
1 polymer ?
#
loop_
_entity_poly.entity_id
_entity_poly.type
_entity_poly.pdbx_seq_one_letter_code
_entity_poly.pdbx_strand_id
1 'polypeptide(L)'
;MASLLWFQGGACSGNTMSFLNAEEPSACDLVTDFGIDVLWHPSLGMELGEQAQKIFWDCAKGERPLDIFVFEGTVIMGPENTGRYQMFADRPMKDWVIDLCNQASIVVAIGDCACWGGIPATAPNPTDSVGLQYLK
;
A
#
# COMPACT_ATOMS: atom_id res chain seq x y z
N MET A 1 14.91 6.19 12.75
CA MET A 1 14.58 5.76 11.38
C MET A 1 13.08 5.82 11.25
N ALA A 2 12.56 6.39 10.18
CA ALA A 2 11.12 6.42 9.94
C ALA A 2 10.68 5.09 9.34
N SER A 3 9.69 4.42 9.91
CA SER A 3 9.19 3.15 9.41
C SER A 3 8.26 3.35 8.21
N LEU A 4 8.46 2.55 7.17
CA LEU A 4 7.68 2.60 5.93
C LEU A 4 7.08 1.22 5.62
N LEU A 5 5.76 1.15 5.52
CA LEU A 5 5.05 -0.02 5.00
C LEU A 5 4.41 0.34 3.66
N TRP A 6 4.62 -0.49 2.65
CA TRP A 6 4.07 -0.25 1.31
C TRP A 6 3.16 -1.39 0.87
N PHE A 7 1.90 -1.10 0.54
CA PHE A 7 0.95 -2.07 -0.03
C PHE A 7 0.57 -1.75 -1.48
N GLN A 8 0.21 -2.79 -2.24
CA GLN A 8 -0.25 -2.71 -3.63
C GLN A 8 -1.70 -3.18 -3.77
N GLY A 9 -2.57 -2.27 -4.19
CA GLY A 9 -3.98 -2.43 -4.51
C GLY A 9 -4.23 -3.03 -5.91
N GLY A 10 -5.27 -2.52 -6.58
CA GLY A 10 -5.43 -2.66 -8.04
C GLY A 10 -4.33 -1.89 -8.78
N ALA A 11 -3.14 -2.47 -8.82
CA ALA A 11 -1.90 -1.84 -9.28
C ALA A 11 -1.29 -2.59 -10.47
N CYS A 12 -0.49 -1.87 -11.27
CA CYS A 12 0.34 -2.43 -12.33
C CYS A 12 1.83 -2.49 -11.98
N SER A 13 2.19 -2.17 -10.73
CA SER A 13 3.58 -2.04 -10.22
C SER A 13 4.43 -0.97 -10.91
N GLY A 14 3.83 -0.10 -11.72
CA GLY A 14 4.53 0.97 -12.42
C GLY A 14 5.13 2.02 -11.48
N ASN A 15 4.49 2.29 -10.34
CA ASN A 15 5.00 3.24 -9.36
C ASN A 15 6.16 2.63 -8.56
N THR A 16 6.14 1.32 -8.26
CA THR A 16 7.33 0.61 -7.78
C THR A 16 8.49 0.76 -8.77
N MET A 17 8.28 0.49 -10.05
CA MET A 17 9.35 0.58 -11.05
C MET A 17 9.87 2.01 -11.20
N SER A 18 8.97 3.00 -11.16
CA SER A 18 9.37 4.41 -11.15
C SER A 18 10.20 4.77 -9.92
N PHE A 19 9.82 4.28 -8.74
CA PHE A 19 10.55 4.50 -7.48
C PHE A 19 11.96 3.89 -7.52
N LEU A 20 12.10 2.68 -8.07
CA LEU A 20 13.39 2.01 -8.21
C LEU A 20 14.34 2.67 -9.22
N ASN A 21 13.81 3.48 -10.14
CA ASN A 21 14.60 4.26 -11.09
C ASN A 21 15.04 5.63 -10.54
N ALA A 22 14.76 5.96 -9.28
CA ALA A 22 15.23 7.21 -8.69
C ALA A 22 16.77 7.22 -8.57
N GLU A 23 17.40 8.36 -8.87
CA GLU A 23 18.85 8.53 -8.82
C GLU A 23 19.31 9.53 -7.74
N GLU A 24 18.49 10.54 -7.41
CA GLU A 24 18.89 11.64 -6.52
C GLU A 24 17.75 12.04 -5.54
N PRO A 25 17.60 11.39 -4.37
CA PRO A 25 18.31 10.19 -3.92
C PRO A 25 17.77 8.92 -4.59
N SER A 26 18.59 7.88 -4.65
CA SER A 26 18.13 6.55 -5.07
C SER A 26 17.33 5.83 -3.97
N ALA A 27 16.62 4.77 -4.36
CA ALA A 27 15.91 3.91 -3.40
C ALA A 27 16.86 3.27 -2.37
N CYS A 28 18.11 2.98 -2.76
CA CYS A 28 19.14 2.47 -1.84
C CYS A 28 19.56 3.54 -0.84
N ASP A 29 19.82 4.77 -1.31
CA ASP A 29 20.24 5.89 -0.45
C ASP A 29 19.18 6.18 0.60
N LEU A 30 17.88 6.09 0.24
CA LEU A 30 16.79 6.27 1.20
C LEU A 30 16.91 5.35 2.43
N VAL A 31 17.33 4.10 2.20
CA VAL A 31 17.50 3.10 3.27
C VAL A 31 18.82 3.30 4.00
N THR A 32 19.94 3.49 3.28
CA THR A 32 21.28 3.52 3.88
C THR A 32 21.63 4.86 4.53
N ASP A 33 21.16 5.97 3.95
CA ASP A 33 21.66 7.31 4.25
C ASP A 33 20.58 8.22 4.84
N PHE A 34 19.32 8.05 4.44
CA PHE A 34 18.19 8.86 4.93
C PHE A 34 17.40 8.21 6.08
N GLY A 35 17.78 7.00 6.50
CA GLY A 35 17.22 6.35 7.67
C GLY A 35 15.75 5.96 7.54
N ILE A 36 15.34 5.48 6.36
CA ILE A 36 14.03 4.86 6.14
C ILE A 36 14.14 3.36 6.44
N ASP A 37 13.35 2.88 7.39
CA ASP A 37 13.18 1.45 7.69
C ASP A 37 12.01 0.90 6.86
N VAL A 38 12.31 0.29 5.71
CA VAL A 38 11.29 -0.34 4.87
C VAL A 38 10.85 -1.65 5.53
N LEU A 39 9.70 -1.59 6.21
CA LEU A 39 9.13 -2.71 6.95
C LEU A 39 8.80 -3.88 6.05
N TRP A 40 8.16 -3.57 4.91
CA TRP A 40 7.83 -4.53 3.88
C TRP A 40 7.37 -3.81 2.60
N HIS A 41 7.69 -4.42 1.45
CA HIS A 41 7.20 -4.00 0.14
C HIS A 41 6.94 -5.27 -0.71
N PRO A 42 5.85 -5.38 -1.51
CA PRO A 42 5.47 -6.62 -2.18
C PRO A 42 6.55 -7.24 -3.08
N SER A 43 7.34 -6.39 -3.75
CA SER A 43 8.40 -6.83 -4.67
C SER A 43 9.80 -6.92 -4.05
N LEU A 44 10.00 -6.41 -2.82
CA LEU A 44 11.34 -6.25 -2.23
C LEU A 44 11.45 -6.89 -0.83
N GLY A 45 10.33 -7.15 -0.16
CA GLY A 45 10.26 -7.74 1.16
C GLY A 45 10.80 -9.17 1.16
N MET A 46 11.53 -9.51 2.21
CA MET A 46 12.10 -10.85 2.40
C MET A 46 11.12 -11.78 3.10
N GLU A 47 10.25 -11.22 3.94
CA GLU A 47 9.24 -11.94 4.70
C GLU A 47 8.07 -12.35 3.81
N LEU A 48 7.65 -13.61 3.99
CA LEU A 48 6.58 -14.24 3.24
C LEU A 48 5.58 -14.92 4.19
N GLY A 49 4.35 -15.13 3.72
CA GLY A 49 3.31 -15.83 4.47
C GLY A 49 3.11 -15.25 5.87
N GLU A 50 3.10 -16.10 6.89
CA GLU A 50 2.86 -15.72 8.29
C GLU A 50 3.85 -14.66 8.81
N GLN A 51 5.10 -14.65 8.32
CA GLN A 51 6.10 -13.66 8.75
C GLN A 51 5.72 -12.26 8.28
N ALA A 52 5.29 -12.13 7.02
CA ALA A 52 4.80 -10.87 6.48
C ALA A 52 3.50 -10.45 7.17
N GLN A 53 2.57 -11.39 7.36
CA GLN A 53 1.31 -11.12 8.07
C GLN A 53 1.55 -10.60 9.49
N LYS A 54 2.57 -11.12 10.19
CA LYS A 54 2.92 -10.62 11.51
C LYS A 54 3.28 -9.14 11.47
N ILE A 55 4.12 -8.71 10.51
CA ILE A 55 4.49 -7.29 10.34
C ILE A 55 3.23 -6.43 10.12
N PHE A 56 2.31 -6.90 9.27
CA PHE A 56 1.09 -6.15 8.93
C PHE A 56 0.18 -5.98 10.14
N TRP A 57 -0.02 -7.07 10.91
CA TRP A 57 -0.83 -7.04 12.12
C TRP A 57 -0.19 -6.22 13.24
N ASP A 58 1.12 -6.34 13.44
CA ASP A 58 1.83 -5.54 14.45
C ASP A 58 1.63 -4.04 14.16
N CYS A 59 1.69 -3.62 12.89
CA CYS A 59 1.42 -2.24 12.48
C CYS A 59 -0.05 -1.86 12.66
N ALA A 60 -0.98 -2.69 12.16
CA ALA A 60 -2.43 -2.43 12.23
C ALA A 60 -2.97 -2.33 13.68
N LYS A 61 -2.34 -3.04 14.62
CA LYS A 61 -2.67 -2.99 16.06
C LYS A 61 -1.93 -1.89 16.83
N GLY A 62 -1.02 -1.17 16.19
CA GLY A 62 -0.16 -0.18 16.84
C GLY A 62 0.91 -0.78 17.77
N GLU A 63 1.18 -2.08 17.65
CA GLU A 63 2.24 -2.79 18.40
C GLU A 63 3.63 -2.46 17.82
N ARG A 64 3.69 -2.16 16.51
CA ARG A 64 4.86 -1.61 15.83
C ARG A 64 4.52 -0.21 15.30
N PRO A 65 5.35 0.82 15.58
CA PRO A 65 5.15 2.15 15.01
C PRO A 65 5.14 2.12 13.49
N LEU A 66 4.18 2.82 12.89
CA LEU A 66 4.06 3.03 11.45
C LEU A 66 4.13 4.53 11.15
N ASP A 67 5.27 5.01 10.67
CA ASP A 67 5.43 6.43 10.35
C ASP A 67 4.83 6.76 8.99
N ILE A 68 5.12 5.93 7.97
CA ILE A 68 4.70 6.15 6.59
C ILE A 68 4.01 4.89 6.06
N PHE A 69 2.74 5.03 5.66
CA PHE A 69 2.04 4.03 4.86
C PHE A 69 1.94 4.49 3.42
N VAL A 70 2.57 3.75 2.50
CA VAL A 70 2.46 3.98 1.06
C VAL A 70 1.45 3.00 0.48
N PHE A 71 0.49 3.52 -0.27
CA PHE A 71 -0.47 2.71 -1.00
C PHE A 71 -0.38 3.00 -2.50
N GLU A 72 -0.04 1.96 -3.25
CA GLU A 72 0.03 1.99 -4.71
C GLU A 72 -1.16 1.26 -5.31
N GLY A 73 -1.80 1.85 -6.32
CA GLY A 73 -2.97 1.26 -6.99
C GLY A 73 -4.31 1.67 -6.39
N THR A 74 -5.40 1.21 -7.00
CA THR A 74 -6.75 1.53 -6.53
C THR A 74 -7.16 0.69 -5.33
N VAL A 75 -8.05 1.22 -4.49
CA VAL A 75 -8.77 0.40 -3.53
C VAL A 75 -9.95 -0.24 -4.25
N ILE A 76 -10.00 -1.58 -4.25
CA ILE A 76 -11.06 -2.35 -4.90
C ILE A 76 -12.20 -2.58 -3.91
N MET A 77 -13.39 -2.05 -4.20
CA MET A 77 -14.56 -2.18 -3.32
C MET A 77 -15.44 -3.38 -3.68
N GLY A 78 -15.37 -3.89 -4.92
CA GLY A 78 -16.24 -4.96 -5.40
C GLY A 78 -15.88 -6.35 -4.86
N PRO A 79 -16.79 -7.33 -4.98
CA PRO A 79 -18.20 -7.17 -5.38
C PRO A 79 -19.03 -6.62 -4.22
N GLU A 80 -20.12 -5.91 -4.52
CA GLU A 80 -21.13 -5.51 -3.53
C GLU A 80 -20.54 -4.81 -2.29
N ASN A 81 -19.52 -3.98 -2.50
CA ASN A 81 -18.78 -3.29 -1.44
C ASN A 81 -18.04 -4.21 -0.44
N THR A 82 -17.90 -5.50 -0.74
CA THR A 82 -17.19 -6.47 0.12
C THR A 82 -15.67 -6.42 -0.01
N GLY A 83 -15.14 -5.81 -1.08
CA GLY A 83 -13.71 -5.75 -1.39
C GLY A 83 -13.08 -7.09 -1.77
N ARG A 84 -13.88 -8.16 -1.90
CA ARG A 84 -13.38 -9.53 -2.10
C ARG A 84 -12.81 -9.80 -3.49
N TYR A 85 -12.95 -8.89 -4.45
CA TYR A 85 -12.18 -8.94 -5.68
C TYR A 85 -10.68 -8.73 -5.45
N GLN A 86 -10.28 -8.22 -4.28
CA GLN A 86 -8.90 -8.17 -3.86
C GLN A 86 -8.71 -8.71 -2.44
N MET A 87 -8.33 -9.98 -2.35
CA MET A 87 -7.94 -10.62 -1.10
C MET A 87 -6.42 -10.57 -0.93
N PHE A 88 -5.96 -10.15 0.24
CA PHE A 88 -4.55 -10.10 0.60
C PHE A 88 -4.37 -10.50 2.06
N ALA A 89 -3.48 -11.47 2.33
CA ALA A 89 -3.28 -12.03 3.67
C ALA A 89 -4.62 -12.42 4.35
N ASP A 90 -5.42 -13.21 3.63
CA ASP A 90 -6.70 -13.78 4.09
C ASP A 90 -7.82 -12.77 4.41
N ARG A 91 -7.66 -11.50 4.02
CA ARG A 91 -8.71 -10.47 4.19
C ARG A 91 -8.80 -9.53 2.98
N PRO A 92 -9.94 -8.83 2.79
CA PRO A 92 -10.06 -7.80 1.77
C PRO A 92 -8.99 -6.71 1.96
N MET A 93 -8.31 -6.31 0.87
CA MET A 93 -7.26 -5.28 0.92
C MET A 93 -7.79 -3.96 1.48
N LYS A 94 -9.03 -3.57 1.13
CA LYS A 94 -9.65 -2.36 1.64
C LYS A 94 -9.66 -2.29 3.18
N ASP A 95 -9.79 -3.43 3.86
CA ASP A 95 -9.83 -3.46 5.31
C ASP A 95 -8.42 -3.21 5.86
N TRP A 96 -7.37 -3.80 5.24
CA TRP A 96 -5.98 -3.54 5.63
C TRP A 96 -5.65 -2.06 5.51
N VAL A 97 -6.08 -1.45 4.39
CA VAL A 97 -5.89 -0.02 4.13
C VAL A 97 -6.53 0.82 5.23
N ILE A 98 -7.77 0.50 5.64
CA ILE A 98 -8.45 1.22 6.74
C ILE A 98 -7.64 1.12 8.03
N ASP A 99 -7.25 -0.09 8.45
CA ASP A 99 -6.51 -0.28 9.70
C ASP A 99 -5.16 0.44 9.69
N LEU A 100 -4.40 0.31 8.61
CA LEU A 100 -3.06 0.89 8.50
C LEU A 100 -3.09 2.40 8.35
N CYS A 101 -4.06 2.96 7.61
CA CYS A 101 -4.25 4.42 7.53
C CYS A 101 -4.59 5.03 8.90
N ASN A 102 -5.32 4.32 9.76
CA ASN A 102 -5.64 4.79 11.11
C ASN A 102 -4.44 4.78 12.07
N GLN A 103 -3.40 3.99 11.77
CA GLN A 103 -2.20 3.89 12.60
C GLN A 103 -1.04 4.73 12.05
N ALA A 104 -0.98 4.92 10.74
CA ALA A 104 0.11 5.62 10.08
C ALA A 104 0.12 7.11 10.44
N SER A 105 1.31 7.67 10.70
CA SER A 105 1.46 9.12 10.88
C SER A 105 1.27 9.88 9.57
N ILE A 106 1.74 9.30 8.46
CA ILE A 106 1.62 9.86 7.11
C ILE A 106 1.12 8.75 6.17
N VAL A 107 0.12 9.08 5.36
CA VAL A 107 -0.37 8.21 4.30
C VAL A 107 -0.01 8.82 2.94
N VAL A 108 0.61 8.03 2.09
CA VAL A 108 1.02 8.40 0.73
C VAL A 108 0.23 7.58 -0.28
N ALA A 109 -0.74 8.22 -0.94
CA ALA A 109 -1.35 7.67 -2.15
C ALA A 109 -0.39 7.88 -3.33
N ILE A 110 0.22 6.81 -3.85
CA ILE A 110 1.20 6.94 -4.94
C ILE A 110 0.60 6.55 -6.30
N GLY A 111 0.67 7.51 -7.23
CA GLY A 111 0.20 7.34 -8.62
C GLY A 111 -1.28 7.66 -8.81
N ASP A 112 -1.67 7.82 -10.08
CA ASP A 112 -3.03 8.22 -10.47
C ASP A 112 -4.10 7.21 -10.01
N CYS A 113 -3.76 5.92 -9.99
CA CYS A 113 -4.63 4.88 -9.45
C CYS A 113 -4.96 5.11 -7.96
N ALA A 114 -3.96 5.37 -7.13
CA ALA A 114 -4.18 5.59 -5.70
C ALA A 114 -4.80 6.96 -5.42
N CYS A 115 -4.46 8.00 -6.18
CA CYS A 115 -5.03 9.33 -5.98
C CYS A 115 -6.49 9.41 -6.46
N TRP A 116 -6.77 8.94 -7.68
CA TRP A 116 -8.02 9.25 -8.39
C TRP A 116 -8.78 8.02 -8.89
N GLY A 117 -8.22 6.82 -8.74
CA GLY A 117 -8.78 5.57 -9.26
C GLY A 117 -8.23 5.15 -10.63
N GLY A 118 -7.60 6.06 -11.37
CA GLY A 118 -6.91 5.78 -12.63
C GLY A 118 -7.70 4.94 -13.65
N ILE A 119 -6.99 4.14 -14.44
CA ILE A 119 -7.59 3.26 -15.46
C ILE A 119 -8.63 2.30 -14.86
N PRO A 120 -8.41 1.61 -13.72
CA PRO A 120 -9.40 0.69 -13.17
C PRO A 120 -10.74 1.33 -12.82
N ALA A 121 -10.75 2.60 -12.43
CA ALA A 121 -11.98 3.33 -12.08
C ALA A 121 -12.73 3.91 -13.30
N THR A 122 -12.18 3.80 -14.51
CA THR A 122 -12.86 4.24 -15.73
C THR A 122 -14.07 3.36 -16.04
N ALA A 123 -15.11 3.93 -16.66
CA ALA A 123 -16.30 3.17 -17.03
C ALA A 123 -15.93 1.94 -17.90
N PRO A 124 -16.48 0.75 -17.61
CA PRO A 124 -17.61 0.49 -16.72
C PRO A 124 -17.26 0.23 -15.24
N ASN A 125 -15.99 0.38 -14.82
CA ASN A 125 -15.47 0.13 -13.46
C ASN A 125 -15.96 -1.21 -12.87
N PRO A 126 -15.59 -2.36 -13.49
CA PRO A 126 -16.14 -3.66 -13.10
C PRO A 126 -15.72 -4.13 -11.70
N THR A 127 -14.72 -3.49 -11.09
CA THR A 127 -14.17 -3.85 -9.78
C THR A 127 -14.61 -2.90 -8.68
N ASP A 128 -15.46 -1.90 -8.98
CA ASP A 128 -15.77 -0.78 -8.08
C ASP A 128 -14.49 -0.15 -7.49
N SER A 129 -13.47 0.03 -8.33
CA SER A 129 -12.20 0.63 -7.97
C SER A 129 -12.36 2.12 -7.66
N VAL A 130 -11.71 2.58 -6.59
CA VAL A 130 -11.67 3.99 -6.18
C VAL A 130 -10.26 4.40 -5.79
N GLY A 131 -9.98 5.72 -5.84
CA GLY A 131 -8.81 6.30 -5.20
C GLY A 131 -8.88 6.24 -3.67
N LEU A 132 -7.72 6.23 -3.02
CA LEU A 132 -7.55 6.13 -1.57
C LEU A 132 -8.30 7.23 -0.81
N GLN A 133 -8.29 8.46 -1.32
CA GLN A 133 -8.95 9.62 -0.70
C GLN A 133 -10.48 9.56 -0.69
N TYR A 134 -11.09 8.61 -1.40
CA TYR A 134 -12.55 8.45 -1.46
C TYR A 134 -13.09 7.37 -0.52
N LEU A 135 -12.20 6.67 0.20
CA LEU A 135 -12.60 5.88 1.35
C LEU A 135 -13.09 6.83 2.45
N LYS A 136 -14.38 6.73 2.78
CA LYS A 136 -15.00 7.40 3.92
C LYS A 136 -15.11 6.44 5.10
#